data_AF-A0A182K1T1-F1
#
_entry.id   AF-A0A182K1T1-F1
#
_cell.length_a   1.000
_cell.length_b   1.000
_cell.length_c   1.000
_cell.angle_alpha   90.00
_cell.angle_beta   90.00
_cell.angle_gamma   90.00
#
_symmetry.space_group_name_H-M   'P 1'
#
loop_
_entity.id
_entity.type
_entity.pdbx_description
1 polymer ?
#
loop_
_entity_poly.entity_id
_entity_poly.type
_entity_poly.pdbx_seq_one_letter_code
_entity_poly.pdbx_strand_id
1 'polypeptide(L)'
;MQLGQSSSLSVLLVLLLLLCHENKFHRWKVNGAISAFQPTIFDNAQWRVIFHLYRNVTMMMAGRTGYKTSGKFLQNKIPESVPFPCDVTVGRSPEPPTSVHKLRPGDINVVAAIGDSVITASGASATSFLQLYTENRGLSWCIGGQWGWRNATTLPNILKMFNPKLVGYSYRDSYSFHWDSQFNNAEIGAVSKELPHMAAQMVTRIRTDKRVNFQKDWKLLTITIGGNDICAYVCTLKDPESLPMQHRRSLLKMLRYLRDNLPRTLVNIVSVPDVSTVVSIKKKPMMCWILHHAECPCWVGPLHNSTKESRARWARIQMQYRKVEEEVAMLDEFRGLDEFAVVHQPWTRNLSLMKGNEVDYTLLSYDCFHMSQKGHSQAAVAYWNNLLEPPGKKSTGWKPGIDVFRCPSKESPYIYTYDNS
;
A
#
# COMPACT_ATOMS: atom_id res chain seq x y z
N MET A 1 -36.09 -45.67 0.84
CA MET A 1 -35.47 -44.44 0.31
C MET A 1 -35.65 -43.33 1.34
N GLN A 2 -34.59 -42.98 2.06
CA GLN A 2 -34.57 -41.81 2.95
C GLN A 2 -33.20 -41.14 2.77
N LEU A 3 -33.20 -40.02 2.05
CA LEU A 3 -32.09 -39.07 1.83
C LEU A 3 -32.79 -37.86 1.16
N GLY A 4 -32.72 -36.61 1.60
CA GLY A 4 -32.17 -36.00 2.81
C GLY A 4 -32.70 -34.57 2.87
N GLN A 5 -33.03 -34.09 4.06
CA GLN A 5 -33.43 -32.69 4.34
C GLN A 5 -32.38 -31.94 5.17
N SER A 6 -31.18 -32.50 5.36
CA SER A 6 -30.15 -31.96 6.26
C SER A 6 -29.18 -30.93 5.65
N SER A 7 -29.16 -30.75 4.32
CA SER A 7 -28.19 -29.84 3.66
C SER A 7 -28.62 -28.36 3.71
N SER A 8 -29.91 -28.06 3.64
CA SER A 8 -30.44 -26.69 3.65
C SER A 8 -30.26 -26.00 4.99
N LEU A 9 -30.59 -26.70 6.10
CA LEU A 9 -30.47 -26.13 7.44
C LEU A 9 -29.02 -25.87 7.83
N SER A 10 -28.09 -26.75 7.40
CA SER A 10 -26.67 -26.65 7.71
C SER A 10 -26.02 -25.44 7.02
N VAL A 11 -26.38 -25.17 5.76
CA VAL A 11 -25.91 -23.99 5.01
C VAL A 11 -26.50 -22.70 5.61
N LEU A 12 -27.78 -22.71 5.97
CA LEU A 12 -28.43 -21.56 6.62
C LEU A 12 -27.82 -21.29 8.00
N LEU A 13 -27.49 -22.33 8.77
CA LEU A 13 -26.85 -22.21 10.08
C LEU A 13 -25.41 -21.69 9.95
N VAL A 14 -24.66 -22.10 8.94
CA VAL A 14 -23.32 -21.54 8.64
C VAL A 14 -23.42 -20.07 8.23
N LEU A 15 -24.40 -19.71 7.39
CA LEU A 15 -24.68 -18.31 7.04
C LEU A 15 -25.09 -17.48 8.27
N LEU A 16 -25.94 -18.01 9.15
CA LEU A 16 -26.35 -17.39 10.40
C LEU A 16 -25.19 -17.25 11.40
N LEU A 17 -24.33 -18.27 11.51
CA LEU A 17 -23.13 -18.22 12.36
C LEU A 17 -22.10 -17.22 11.82
N LEU A 18 -21.94 -17.10 10.49
CA LEU A 18 -21.13 -16.06 9.87
C LEU A 18 -21.71 -14.65 10.11
N LEU A 19 -23.04 -14.50 10.12
CA LEU A 19 -23.73 -13.24 10.46
C LEU A 19 -23.62 -12.89 11.96
N CYS A 20 -23.61 -13.90 12.84
CA CYS A 20 -23.55 -13.72 14.30
C CYS A 20 -22.11 -13.51 14.82
N HIS A 21 -21.07 -14.02 14.15
CA HIS A 21 -19.70 -13.95 14.65
C HIS A 21 -18.90 -12.70 14.19
N GLU A 22 -19.38 -11.93 13.21
CA GLU A 22 -18.65 -10.78 12.62
C GLU A 22 -19.30 -9.39 12.78
N ASN A 23 -20.34 -9.21 13.60
CA ASN A 23 -20.97 -7.88 13.74
C ASN A 23 -20.31 -6.97 14.80
N LYS A 24 -18.97 -6.90 14.78
CA LYS A 24 -18.25 -5.65 15.08
C LYS A 24 -17.64 -5.10 13.80
N PHE A 25 -18.43 -4.96 12.74
CA PHE A 25 -18.04 -4.07 11.64
C PHE A 25 -17.86 -2.68 12.24
N HIS A 26 -16.61 -2.28 12.45
CA HIS A 26 -16.30 -0.95 12.95
C HIS A 26 -16.86 0.07 11.96
N ARG A 27 -17.96 0.72 12.35
CA ARG A 27 -18.59 1.77 11.57
C ARG A 27 -17.75 3.03 11.66
N TRP A 28 -16.74 3.13 10.81
CA TRP A 28 -16.03 4.40 10.57
C TRP A 28 -16.93 5.28 9.71
N LYS A 29 -17.97 5.89 10.30
CA LYS A 29 -18.83 6.84 9.59
C LYS A 29 -18.02 8.11 9.30
N VAL A 30 -17.84 8.43 8.03
CA VAL A 30 -17.26 9.68 7.56
C VAL A 30 -18.39 10.58 7.05
N ASN A 31 -18.24 11.89 7.20
CA ASN A 31 -19.18 12.85 6.61
C ASN A 31 -19.17 12.70 5.08
N GLY A 32 -20.35 12.44 4.50
CA GLY A 32 -20.52 12.24 3.05
C GLY A 32 -20.06 13.42 2.21
N ALA A 33 -20.03 14.64 2.77
CA ALA A 33 -19.54 15.85 2.09
C ALA A 33 -18.04 15.80 1.73
N ILE A 34 -17.27 14.88 2.31
CA ILE A 34 -15.83 14.73 2.04
C ILE A 34 -15.58 13.76 0.88
N SER A 35 -16.56 12.90 0.53
CA SER A 35 -16.47 12.00 -0.61
C SER A 35 -16.48 12.76 -1.93
N ALA A 36 -15.58 12.41 -2.85
CA ALA A 36 -15.56 12.94 -4.22
C ALA A 36 -16.56 12.22 -5.14
N PHE A 37 -17.22 11.16 -4.65
CA PHE A 37 -18.25 10.43 -5.37
C PHE A 37 -19.63 10.74 -4.81
N GLN A 38 -20.57 11.00 -5.73
CA GLN A 38 -21.99 10.98 -5.42
C GLN A 38 -22.36 9.53 -5.05
N PRO A 39 -23.07 9.30 -3.94
CA PRO A 39 -23.56 7.98 -3.60
C PRO A 39 -24.36 7.39 -4.78
N THR A 40 -23.98 6.19 -5.19
CA THR A 40 -24.68 5.39 -6.17
C THR A 40 -25.78 4.55 -5.50
N ILE A 41 -26.59 3.86 -6.30
CA ILE A 41 -27.56 2.88 -5.78
C ILE A 41 -26.88 1.75 -4.98
N PHE A 42 -25.58 1.54 -5.16
CA PHE A 42 -24.78 0.54 -4.45
C PHE A 42 -24.21 1.05 -3.12
N ASP A 43 -24.27 2.36 -2.85
CA ASP A 43 -23.75 2.98 -1.62
C ASP A 43 -24.75 2.93 -0.47
N ASN A 44 -25.37 1.77 -0.27
CA ASN A 44 -26.34 1.55 0.80
C ASN A 44 -25.96 0.36 1.71
N ALA A 45 -26.66 0.23 2.82
CA ALA A 45 -26.34 -0.76 3.84
C ALA A 45 -26.52 -2.22 3.34
N GLN A 46 -27.50 -2.47 2.46
CA GLN A 46 -27.78 -3.81 1.94
C GLN A 46 -26.66 -4.27 1.01
N TRP A 47 -26.28 -3.45 0.03
CA TRP A 47 -25.19 -3.76 -0.88
C TRP A 47 -23.86 -3.93 -0.16
N ARG A 48 -23.59 -3.10 0.87
CA ARG A 48 -22.40 -3.27 1.70
C ARG A 48 -22.32 -4.65 2.35
N VAL A 49 -23.43 -5.15 2.88
CA VAL A 49 -23.50 -6.50 3.48
C VAL A 49 -23.23 -7.56 2.41
N ILE A 50 -23.83 -7.43 1.22
CA ILE A 50 -23.62 -8.35 0.10
C ILE A 50 -22.14 -8.37 -0.31
N PHE A 51 -21.51 -7.20 -0.47
CA PHE A 51 -20.10 -7.08 -0.82
C PHE A 51 -19.19 -7.68 0.26
N HIS A 52 -19.45 -7.41 1.54
CA HIS A 52 -18.67 -8.01 2.62
C HIS A 52 -18.80 -9.53 2.63
N LEU A 53 -20.02 -10.07 2.46
CA LEU A 53 -20.26 -11.51 2.41
C LEU A 53 -19.53 -12.14 1.23
N TYR A 54 -19.66 -11.59 0.02
CA TYR A 54 -18.99 -12.07 -1.18
C TYR A 54 -17.47 -12.13 -0.99
N ARG A 55 -16.88 -11.06 -0.45
CA ARG A 55 -15.44 -10.98 -0.22
C ARG A 55 -14.99 -11.98 0.84
N ASN A 56 -15.71 -12.08 1.96
CA ASN A 56 -15.41 -13.06 3.02
C ASN A 56 -15.46 -14.50 2.49
N VAL A 57 -16.51 -14.87 1.74
CA VAL A 57 -16.65 -16.20 1.15
C VAL A 57 -15.51 -16.49 0.18
N THR A 58 -15.15 -15.52 -0.68
CA THR A 58 -14.03 -15.68 -1.62
C THR A 58 -12.70 -15.90 -0.90
N MET A 59 -12.41 -15.14 0.17
CA MET A 59 -11.21 -15.34 0.99
C MET A 59 -11.20 -16.71 1.68
N MET A 60 -12.36 -17.17 2.18
CA MET A 60 -12.48 -18.50 2.79
C MET A 60 -12.19 -19.62 1.79
N MET A 61 -12.71 -19.51 0.56
CA MET A 61 -12.45 -20.48 -0.51
C MET A 61 -10.98 -20.47 -0.98
N ALA A 62 -10.37 -19.28 -1.07
CA ALA A 62 -8.96 -19.14 -1.44
C ALA A 62 -8.00 -19.66 -0.35
N GLY A 63 -8.46 -19.66 0.91
CA GLY A 63 -7.65 -19.94 2.09
C GLY A 63 -6.79 -18.73 2.51
N ARG A 64 -6.23 -18.80 3.72
CA ARG A 64 -5.35 -17.74 4.23
C ARG A 64 -3.93 -17.89 3.67
N THR A 65 -3.74 -17.41 2.45
CA THR A 65 -2.51 -17.58 1.67
C THR A 65 -1.29 -16.90 2.30
N GLY A 66 -1.49 -15.88 3.13
CA GLY A 66 -0.40 -15.17 3.80
C GLY A 66 0.37 -16.03 4.81
N TYR A 67 -0.15 -17.19 5.22
CA TYR A 67 0.55 -18.11 6.14
C TYR A 67 1.51 -19.08 5.46
N LYS A 68 1.64 -19.04 4.13
CA LYS A 68 2.60 -19.91 3.43
C LYS A 68 4.03 -19.60 3.88
N THR A 69 4.79 -20.65 4.18
CA THR A 69 6.18 -20.57 4.65
C THR A 69 7.20 -21.10 3.65
N SER A 70 6.74 -21.64 2.51
CA SER A 70 7.58 -22.18 1.44
C SER A 70 7.09 -21.72 0.07
N GLY A 71 8.01 -21.44 -0.85
CA GLY A 71 7.72 -21.07 -2.22
C GLY A 71 8.76 -20.11 -2.77
N LYS A 72 9.02 -20.15 -4.09
CA LYS A 72 10.02 -19.27 -4.73
C LYS A 72 9.64 -17.78 -4.67
N PHE A 73 8.35 -17.49 -4.50
CA PHE A 73 7.75 -16.15 -4.39
C PHE A 73 7.85 -15.55 -2.98
N LEU A 74 8.39 -16.31 -2.01
CA LEU A 74 8.65 -15.83 -0.65
C LEU A 74 10.12 -15.39 -0.52
N GLN A 75 10.38 -14.42 0.35
CA GLN A 75 11.74 -14.12 0.78
C GLN A 75 12.34 -15.34 1.46
N ASN A 76 13.64 -15.55 1.27
CA ASN A 76 14.35 -16.56 2.06
C ASN A 76 14.37 -16.12 3.52
N LYS A 77 14.06 -17.05 4.44
CA LYS A 77 14.14 -16.78 5.87
C LYS A 77 15.58 -16.40 6.23
N ILE A 78 15.75 -15.25 6.86
CA ILE A 78 17.05 -14.82 7.37
C ILE A 78 17.35 -15.61 8.66
N PRO A 79 18.49 -16.32 8.77
CA PRO A 79 18.82 -17.13 9.94
C PRO A 79 18.89 -16.30 11.24
N GLU A 80 18.58 -16.92 12.37
CA GLU A 80 18.67 -16.25 13.69
C GLU A 80 20.10 -15.80 14.03
N SER A 81 21.12 -16.48 13.48
CA SER A 81 22.53 -16.12 13.64
C SER A 81 22.91 -14.81 12.98
N VAL A 82 22.13 -14.30 12.02
CA VAL A 82 22.38 -13.01 11.35
C VAL A 82 21.77 -11.90 12.21
N PRO A 83 22.54 -10.99 12.83
CA PRO A 83 21.98 -9.91 13.62
C PRO A 83 21.22 -8.91 12.74
N PHE A 84 20.36 -8.10 13.34
CA PHE A 84 19.77 -6.95 12.64
C PHE A 84 20.90 -5.97 12.27
N PRO A 85 20.97 -5.46 11.03
CA PRO A 85 22.16 -4.77 10.53
C PRO A 85 22.41 -3.40 11.17
N CYS A 86 21.41 -2.78 11.78
CA CYS A 86 21.53 -1.43 12.33
C CYS A 86 21.67 -1.40 13.85
N ASP A 87 22.44 -0.44 14.35
CA ASP A 87 22.44 -0.08 15.76
C ASP A 87 21.09 0.57 16.13
N VAL A 88 20.29 -0.14 16.92
CA VAL A 88 18.97 0.33 17.34
C VAL A 88 19.04 1.39 18.43
N THR A 89 20.18 1.54 19.12
CA THR A 89 20.34 2.46 20.26
C THR A 89 20.32 3.93 19.83
N VAL A 90 20.78 4.23 18.62
CA VAL A 90 20.78 5.60 18.06
C VAL A 90 19.41 5.98 17.46
N GLY A 91 18.56 4.99 17.18
CA GLY A 91 17.38 5.17 16.35
C GLY A 91 16.14 5.71 17.06
N ARG A 92 16.15 5.91 18.39
CA ARG A 92 15.04 6.54 19.13
C ARG A 92 15.56 7.75 19.91
N SER A 93 14.78 8.82 19.92
CA SER A 93 15.12 10.02 20.70
C SER A 93 14.90 9.78 22.19
N PRO A 94 15.73 10.37 23.09
CA PRO A 94 15.52 10.25 24.54
C PRO A 94 14.14 10.78 24.98
N GLU A 95 13.71 11.88 24.37
CA GLU A 95 12.39 12.47 24.53
C GLU A 95 11.69 12.57 23.16
N PRO A 96 10.36 12.44 23.09
CA PRO A 96 9.63 12.60 21.83
C PRO A 96 9.92 13.96 21.20
N PRO A 97 10.38 14.03 19.93
CA PRO A 97 10.70 15.30 19.29
C PRO A 97 9.42 16.13 19.10
N THR A 98 9.56 17.45 19.12
CA THR A 98 8.48 18.40 18.84
C THR A 98 8.33 18.73 17.36
N SER A 99 9.37 18.46 16.56
CA SER A 99 9.43 18.75 15.14
C SER A 99 9.61 17.47 14.33
N VAL A 100 8.85 17.34 13.24
CA VAL A 100 8.88 16.23 12.26
C VAL A 100 10.28 16.08 11.65
N HIS A 101 11.00 17.20 11.56
CA HIS A 101 12.36 17.31 11.04
C HIS A 101 13.44 16.71 11.97
N LYS A 102 13.06 16.29 13.18
CA LYS A 102 13.94 15.64 14.16
C LYS A 102 13.53 14.19 14.44
N LEU A 103 12.63 13.62 13.63
CA LEU A 103 12.18 12.25 13.82
C LEU A 103 13.29 11.26 13.55
N ARG A 104 13.50 10.35 14.50
CA ARG A 104 14.29 9.14 14.30
C ARG A 104 13.34 7.95 14.09
N PRO A 105 13.79 6.81 13.52
CA PRO A 105 12.92 5.66 13.26
C PRO A 105 12.09 5.18 14.46
N GLY A 106 12.67 5.17 15.66
CA GLY A 106 12.03 4.75 16.90
C GLY A 106 11.06 5.76 17.50
N ASP A 107 11.01 7.00 16.98
CA ASP A 107 10.05 8.02 17.40
C ASP A 107 8.69 7.83 16.76
N ILE A 108 8.60 7.05 15.68
CA ILE A 108 7.34 6.71 15.01
C ILE A 108 6.52 5.78 15.91
N ASN A 109 5.35 6.25 16.33
CA ASN A 109 4.42 5.48 17.17
C ASN A 109 3.39 4.73 16.32
N VAL A 110 2.95 5.35 15.23
CA VAL A 110 1.85 4.87 14.40
C VAL A 110 2.29 4.80 12.95
N VAL A 111 2.05 3.66 12.30
CA VAL A 111 2.09 3.53 10.84
C VAL A 111 0.69 3.45 10.29
N ALA A 112 0.46 4.11 9.16
CA ALA A 112 -0.81 4.11 8.46
C ALA A 112 -0.56 4.12 6.94
N ALA A 113 -1.51 3.64 6.16
CA ALA A 113 -1.41 3.65 4.72
C ALA A 113 -2.78 3.81 4.02
N ILE A 114 -2.78 4.56 2.91
CA ILE A 114 -3.91 4.71 1.99
C ILE A 114 -3.42 4.53 0.56
N GLY A 115 -4.23 3.91 -0.31
CA GLY A 115 -3.78 3.58 -1.66
C GLY A 115 -4.59 2.50 -2.35
N ASP A 116 -3.99 1.85 -3.33
CA ASP A 116 -4.62 0.80 -4.12
C ASP A 116 -4.17 -0.63 -3.76
N SER A 117 -4.35 -1.57 -4.69
CA SER A 117 -4.00 -2.98 -4.56
C SER A 117 -2.52 -3.24 -4.22
N VAL A 118 -1.63 -2.30 -4.52
CA VAL A 118 -0.21 -2.39 -4.19
C VAL A 118 0.01 -2.31 -2.67
N ILE A 119 -0.76 -1.49 -1.95
CA ILE A 119 -0.67 -1.39 -0.49
C ILE A 119 -1.43 -2.50 0.21
N THR A 120 -2.49 -3.05 -0.39
CA THR A 120 -3.19 -4.20 0.18
C THR A 120 -2.39 -5.51 0.06
N ALA A 121 -1.29 -5.50 -0.70
CA ALA A 121 -0.50 -6.67 -1.05
C ALA A 121 -1.36 -7.77 -1.69
N SER A 122 -2.13 -7.36 -2.70
CA SER A 122 -3.06 -8.24 -3.42
C SER A 122 -2.34 -9.45 -3.98
N GLY A 123 -2.76 -10.64 -3.54
CA GLY A 123 -2.19 -11.89 -4.00
C GLY A 123 -0.69 -12.06 -3.74
N ALA A 124 -0.06 -11.36 -2.80
CA ALA A 124 1.39 -11.45 -2.58
C ALA A 124 1.89 -12.89 -2.37
N SER A 125 1.05 -13.80 -1.85
CA SER A 125 1.35 -15.22 -1.68
C SER A 125 0.50 -16.15 -2.57
N ALA A 126 -0.10 -15.62 -3.64
CA ALA A 126 -0.97 -16.36 -4.54
C ALA A 126 -0.19 -17.33 -5.44
N THR A 127 -0.71 -18.55 -5.57
CA THR A 127 -0.19 -19.59 -6.49
C THR A 127 -1.24 -20.08 -7.48
N SER A 128 -2.43 -19.47 -7.47
CA SER A 128 -3.53 -19.77 -8.37
C SER A 128 -4.42 -18.54 -8.54
N PHE A 129 -5.26 -18.54 -9.59
CA PHE A 129 -6.18 -17.44 -9.87
C PHE A 129 -7.11 -17.12 -8.70
N LEU A 130 -7.73 -18.14 -8.07
CA LEU A 130 -8.62 -17.93 -6.92
C LEU A 130 -7.93 -17.22 -5.75
N GLN A 131 -6.63 -17.41 -5.59
CA GLN A 131 -5.87 -16.81 -4.50
C GLN A 131 -5.54 -15.33 -4.71
N LEU A 132 -5.69 -14.80 -5.94
CA LEU A 132 -5.52 -13.36 -6.22
C LEU A 132 -6.56 -12.50 -5.48
N TYR A 133 -7.72 -13.06 -5.13
CA TYR A 133 -8.74 -12.37 -4.33
C TYR A 133 -8.37 -12.21 -2.85
N THR A 134 -7.25 -12.80 -2.41
CA THR A 134 -6.76 -12.63 -1.04
C THR A 134 -5.88 -11.39 -0.95
N GLU A 135 -6.23 -10.48 -0.04
CA GLU A 135 -5.39 -9.32 0.29
C GLU A 135 -4.46 -9.69 1.44
N ASN A 136 -3.18 -9.89 1.12
CA ASN A 136 -2.18 -10.26 2.12
C ASN A 136 -1.66 -9.02 2.87
N ARG A 137 -2.55 -8.18 3.43
CA ARG A 137 -2.18 -6.89 4.04
C ARG A 137 -1.07 -7.01 5.10
N GLY A 138 -1.05 -8.11 5.85
CA GLY A 138 0.01 -8.42 6.82
C GLY A 138 1.42 -8.54 6.23
N LEU A 139 1.53 -8.81 4.93
CA LEU A 139 2.78 -8.94 4.16
C LEU A 139 3.13 -7.68 3.35
N SER A 140 2.33 -6.61 3.46
CA SER A 140 2.54 -5.38 2.69
C SER A 140 3.84 -4.66 3.05
N TRP A 141 4.57 -4.26 2.02
CA TRP A 141 5.89 -3.62 2.11
C TRP A 141 5.93 -2.39 3.04
N CYS A 142 4.88 -1.57 3.08
CA CYS A 142 4.85 -0.33 3.87
C CYS A 142 4.06 -0.41 5.18
N ILE A 143 3.13 -1.37 5.32
CA ILE A 143 2.16 -1.38 6.43
C ILE A 143 1.86 -2.78 6.97
N GLY A 144 2.43 -3.85 6.41
CA GLY A 144 2.30 -5.20 6.94
C GLY A 144 3.19 -5.41 8.15
N GLY A 145 2.68 -6.03 9.21
CA GLY A 145 3.48 -6.38 10.39
C GLY A 145 3.32 -7.84 10.82
N GLN A 146 2.88 -8.69 9.89
CA GLN A 146 2.86 -10.14 10.08
C GLN A 146 4.31 -10.65 10.24
N TRP A 147 4.52 -11.51 11.24
CA TRP A 147 5.84 -12.04 11.61
C TRP A 147 6.86 -10.93 11.96
N GLY A 148 8.15 -11.17 11.73
CA GLY A 148 9.25 -10.21 11.88
C GLY A 148 10.06 -10.08 10.59
N TRP A 149 11.05 -9.17 10.59
CA TRP A 149 11.85 -8.84 9.39
C TRP A 149 12.55 -10.07 8.78
N ARG A 150 12.87 -11.07 9.59
CA ARG A 150 13.46 -12.34 9.14
C ARG A 150 12.56 -13.16 8.22
N ASN A 151 11.24 -13.08 8.41
CA ASN A 151 10.24 -13.90 7.72
C ASN A 151 9.44 -13.11 6.68
N ALA A 152 9.12 -11.86 6.98
CA ALA A 152 8.60 -10.91 6.03
C ALA A 152 9.24 -9.54 6.28
N THR A 153 10.13 -9.11 5.39
CA THR A 153 10.71 -7.77 5.50
C THR A 153 9.65 -6.75 5.09
N THR A 154 9.24 -5.89 6.01
CA THR A 154 8.27 -4.81 5.78
C THR A 154 8.71 -3.60 6.60
N LEU A 155 8.28 -2.40 6.22
CA LEU A 155 8.61 -1.20 6.99
C LEU A 155 8.22 -1.34 8.48
N PRO A 156 7.01 -1.81 8.86
CA PRO A 156 6.68 -2.00 10.27
C PRO A 156 7.56 -3.05 10.96
N ASN A 157 7.95 -4.13 10.26
CA ASN A 157 8.84 -5.15 10.83
C ASN A 157 10.27 -4.62 11.06
N ILE A 158 10.71 -3.63 10.28
CA ILE A 158 11.96 -2.89 10.49
C ILE A 158 11.79 -1.90 11.66
N LEU A 159 10.74 -1.08 11.65
CA LEU A 159 10.48 -0.07 12.68
C LEU A 159 10.28 -0.69 14.07
N LYS A 160 9.72 -1.90 14.17
CA LYS A 160 9.60 -2.64 15.44
C LYS A 160 10.94 -2.92 16.12
N MET A 161 12.06 -2.95 15.36
CA MET A 161 13.40 -3.07 15.93
C MET A 161 13.82 -1.82 16.71
N PHE A 162 13.31 -0.65 16.33
CA PHE A 162 13.58 0.64 16.99
C PHE A 162 12.47 1.04 17.99
N ASN A 163 11.23 0.62 17.72
CA ASN A 163 10.07 0.85 18.59
C ASN A 163 9.16 -0.39 18.66
N PRO A 164 9.34 -1.26 19.66
CA PRO A 164 8.49 -2.44 19.83
C PRO A 164 7.01 -2.12 20.13
N LYS A 165 6.68 -0.88 20.52
CA LYS A 165 5.31 -0.42 20.81
C LYS A 165 4.59 0.16 19.60
N LEU A 166 5.14 0.00 18.39
CA LEU A 166 4.52 0.49 17.15
C LEU A 166 3.09 -0.06 17.00
N VAL A 167 2.16 0.77 16.52
CA VAL A 167 0.78 0.36 16.22
C VAL A 167 0.36 0.73 14.80
N GLY A 168 -0.76 0.16 14.33
CA GLY A 168 -1.40 0.51 13.06
C GLY A 168 -1.06 -0.40 11.87
N TYR A 169 -0.04 -1.25 11.99
CA TYR A 169 0.33 -2.21 10.96
C TYR A 169 -0.68 -3.37 10.85
N SER A 170 -0.91 -3.89 9.65
CA SER A 170 -1.83 -5.01 9.43
C SER A 170 -1.26 -6.33 9.97
N TYR A 171 -2.10 -7.16 10.59
CA TYR A 171 -1.66 -8.37 11.29
C TYR A 171 -1.59 -9.62 10.41
N ARG A 172 -2.50 -9.74 9.43
CA ARG A 172 -2.66 -10.92 8.58
C ARG A 172 -3.49 -10.58 7.33
N ASP A 173 -3.80 -11.59 6.53
CA ASP A 173 -4.78 -11.52 5.45
C ASP A 173 -6.08 -10.89 5.94
N SER A 174 -6.50 -9.81 5.29
CA SER A 174 -7.66 -9.04 5.74
C SER A 174 -8.14 -8.06 4.67
N TYR A 175 -9.43 -7.75 4.73
CA TYR A 175 -10.04 -6.62 4.01
C TYR A 175 -10.11 -5.39 4.92
N SER A 176 -10.29 -4.21 4.34
CA SER A 176 -10.27 -2.92 5.07
C SER A 176 -11.28 -2.78 6.21
N PHE A 177 -12.33 -3.60 6.20
CA PHE A 177 -13.38 -3.65 7.22
C PHE A 177 -13.14 -4.70 8.30
N HIS A 178 -12.13 -5.56 8.13
CA HIS A 178 -11.68 -6.47 9.19
C HIS A 178 -10.80 -5.72 10.19
N TRP A 179 -10.86 -6.13 11.46
CA TRP A 179 -9.97 -5.57 12.48
C TRP A 179 -8.50 -5.75 12.13
N ASP A 180 -8.10 -6.91 11.59
CA ASP A 180 -6.71 -7.22 11.24
C ASP A 180 -6.08 -6.27 10.20
N SER A 181 -6.87 -5.49 9.46
CA SER A 181 -6.34 -4.50 8.51
C SER A 181 -5.69 -3.30 9.23
N GLN A 182 -6.12 -3.01 10.45
CA GLN A 182 -5.65 -1.89 11.26
C GLN A 182 -5.73 -0.56 10.49
N PHE A 183 -4.63 0.20 10.38
CA PHE A 183 -4.56 1.47 9.65
C PHE A 183 -4.08 1.30 8.20
N ASN A 184 -4.25 0.12 7.61
CA ASN A 184 -4.22 -0.04 6.16
C ASN A 184 -5.64 0.18 5.63
N ASN A 185 -5.90 1.38 5.10
CA ASN A 185 -7.18 1.77 4.50
C ASN A 185 -7.10 1.83 2.96
N ALA A 186 -6.15 1.11 2.36
CA ALA A 186 -6.08 0.94 0.90
C ALA A 186 -7.19 0.03 0.37
N GLU A 187 -7.55 0.16 -0.90
CA GLU A 187 -8.60 -0.65 -1.57
C GLU A 187 -8.16 -1.04 -2.98
N ILE A 188 -8.38 -2.31 -3.37
CA ILE A 188 -7.79 -2.88 -4.59
C ILE A 188 -8.11 -2.13 -5.88
N GLY A 189 -9.31 -1.55 -5.99
CA GLY A 189 -9.76 -0.82 -7.18
C GLY A 189 -9.72 0.70 -7.02
N ALA A 190 -9.15 1.23 -5.94
CA ALA A 190 -9.15 2.68 -5.69
C ALA A 190 -8.35 3.42 -6.76
N VAL A 191 -8.87 4.56 -7.18
CA VAL A 191 -8.15 5.54 -7.99
C VAL A 191 -7.84 6.79 -7.16
N SER A 192 -7.06 7.71 -7.71
CA SER A 192 -6.59 8.87 -6.96
C SER A 192 -7.68 9.84 -6.52
N LYS A 193 -8.85 9.79 -7.15
CA LYS A 193 -10.02 10.61 -6.80
C LYS A 193 -10.56 10.30 -5.39
N GLU A 194 -10.31 9.11 -4.87
CA GLU A 194 -10.78 8.58 -3.59
C GLU A 194 -9.91 9.06 -2.42
N LEU A 195 -8.68 9.53 -2.70
CA LEU A 195 -7.70 9.93 -1.68
C LEU A 195 -8.27 10.84 -0.57
N PRO A 196 -9.05 11.91 -0.86
CA PRO A 196 -9.62 12.75 0.19
C PRO A 196 -10.57 11.98 1.12
N HIS A 197 -11.35 11.05 0.59
CA HIS A 197 -12.24 10.22 1.39
C HIS A 197 -11.45 9.25 2.27
N MET A 198 -10.43 8.61 1.70
CA MET A 198 -9.57 7.68 2.43
C MET A 198 -8.80 8.37 3.57
N ALA A 199 -8.36 9.60 3.37
CA ALA A 199 -7.75 10.41 4.43
C ALA A 199 -8.74 10.72 5.57
N ALA A 200 -9.97 11.09 5.27
CA ALA A 200 -11.00 11.33 6.30
C ALA A 200 -11.36 10.07 7.09
N GLN A 201 -11.43 8.92 6.41
CA GLN A 201 -11.56 7.62 7.07
C GLN A 201 -10.36 7.34 7.98
N MET A 202 -9.15 7.61 7.51
CA MET A 202 -7.91 7.37 8.27
C MET A 202 -7.86 8.23 9.54
N VAL A 203 -8.14 9.54 9.43
CA VAL A 203 -8.21 10.44 10.58
C VAL A 203 -9.20 9.94 11.60
N THR A 204 -10.39 9.51 11.15
CA THR A 204 -11.41 8.94 12.03
C THR A 204 -10.89 7.69 12.74
N ARG A 205 -10.34 6.72 11.99
CA ARG A 205 -9.79 5.46 12.53
C ARG A 205 -8.74 5.73 13.61
N ILE A 206 -7.73 6.56 13.31
CA ILE A 206 -6.64 6.86 14.23
C ILE A 206 -7.16 7.61 15.47
N ARG A 207 -8.05 8.59 15.31
CA ARG A 207 -8.61 9.38 16.41
C ARG A 207 -9.39 8.55 17.43
N THR A 208 -10.06 7.51 16.97
CA THR A 208 -10.91 6.65 17.81
C THR A 208 -10.17 5.45 18.40
N ASP A 209 -8.93 5.19 18.00
CA ASP A 209 -8.15 4.06 18.50
C ASP A 209 -7.51 4.40 19.85
N LYS A 210 -7.90 3.67 20.90
CA LYS A 210 -7.44 3.92 22.27
C LYS A 210 -5.95 3.67 22.49
N ARG A 211 -5.28 2.98 21.56
CA ARG A 211 -3.83 2.73 21.64
C ARG A 211 -3.01 3.92 21.17
N VAL A 212 -3.64 4.90 20.51
CA VAL A 212 -2.98 6.08 19.94
C VAL A 212 -3.27 7.30 20.78
N ASN A 213 -2.23 7.99 21.23
CA ASN A 213 -2.36 9.36 21.68
C ASN A 213 -2.48 10.28 20.46
N PHE A 214 -3.71 10.58 20.07
CA PHE A 214 -4.00 11.31 18.84
C PHE A 214 -3.24 12.63 18.69
N GLN A 215 -2.96 13.34 19.79
CA GLN A 215 -2.25 14.63 19.74
C GLN A 215 -0.73 14.48 19.82
N LYS A 216 -0.22 13.50 20.58
CA LYS A 216 1.22 13.43 20.91
C LYS A 216 2.02 12.41 20.13
N ASP A 217 1.39 11.34 19.66
CA ASP A 217 2.11 10.27 18.94
C ASP A 217 2.50 10.72 17.54
N TRP A 218 3.69 10.33 17.05
CA TRP A 218 4.09 10.58 15.67
C TRP A 218 3.52 9.51 14.73
N LYS A 219 2.90 9.96 13.63
CA LYS A 219 2.32 9.10 12.59
C LYS A 219 3.16 9.16 11.33
N LEU A 220 3.49 8.00 10.78
CA LEU A 220 4.02 7.84 9.43
C LEU A 220 2.88 7.32 8.53
N LEU A 221 2.44 8.16 7.58
CA LEU A 221 1.40 7.82 6.62
C LEU A 221 2.02 7.60 5.24
N THR A 222 1.87 6.41 4.68
CA THR A 222 2.34 6.09 3.31
C THR A 222 1.18 6.14 2.32
N ILE A 223 1.43 6.75 1.15
CA ILE A 223 0.48 6.88 0.06
C ILE A 223 1.08 6.28 -1.21
N THR A 224 0.36 5.36 -1.84
CA THR A 224 0.67 4.84 -3.18
C THR A 224 -0.63 4.58 -3.90
N ILE A 225 -0.88 5.35 -4.97
CA ILE A 225 -2.09 5.20 -5.77
C ILE A 225 -1.81 5.61 -7.21
N GLY A 226 -2.40 4.91 -8.16
CA GLY A 226 -2.33 5.31 -9.57
C GLY A 226 -2.25 4.15 -10.54
N GLY A 227 -2.09 2.92 -10.03
CA GLY A 227 -2.10 1.73 -10.88
C GLY A 227 -3.42 1.67 -11.64
N ASN A 228 -4.53 1.73 -10.91
CA ASN A 228 -5.89 1.75 -11.48
C ASN A 228 -6.17 3.01 -12.31
N ASP A 229 -5.66 4.18 -11.90
CA ASP A 229 -5.79 5.43 -12.66
C ASP A 229 -5.30 5.24 -14.10
N ILE A 230 -4.10 4.67 -14.26
CA ILE A 230 -3.48 4.45 -15.58
C ILE A 230 -4.00 3.19 -16.28
N CYS A 231 -4.26 2.12 -15.55
CA CYS A 231 -4.58 0.82 -16.13
C CYS A 231 -6.03 0.68 -16.58
N ALA A 232 -6.98 1.29 -15.87
CA ALA A 232 -8.41 1.04 -16.09
C ALA A 232 -9.25 2.32 -16.14
N TYR A 233 -8.85 3.41 -15.47
CA TYR A 233 -9.69 4.60 -15.35
C TYR A 233 -9.44 5.63 -16.45
N VAL A 234 -8.17 5.84 -16.86
CA VAL A 234 -7.79 6.91 -17.79
C VAL A 234 -8.55 6.87 -19.13
N CYS A 235 -8.82 5.68 -19.66
CA CYS A 235 -9.54 5.51 -20.93
C CYS A 235 -11.06 5.67 -20.80
N THR A 236 -11.59 5.80 -19.58
CA THR A 236 -13.00 6.12 -19.32
C THR A 236 -13.28 7.63 -19.27
N LEU A 237 -12.22 8.44 -19.17
CA LEU A 237 -12.32 9.90 -19.15
C LEU A 237 -12.63 10.44 -20.55
N LYS A 238 -13.49 11.47 -20.61
CA LYS A 238 -13.72 12.24 -21.84
C LYS A 238 -12.44 12.90 -22.34
N ASP A 239 -11.62 13.39 -21.40
CA ASP A 239 -10.32 14.00 -21.63
C ASP A 239 -9.26 13.30 -20.76
N PRO A 240 -8.60 12.25 -21.29
CA PRO A 240 -7.56 11.52 -20.57
C PRO A 240 -6.35 12.37 -20.14
N GLU A 241 -6.00 13.41 -20.90
CA GLU A 241 -4.91 14.34 -20.59
C GLU A 241 -5.18 15.16 -19.33
N SER A 242 -6.44 15.26 -18.89
CA SER A 242 -6.80 15.93 -17.64
C SER A 242 -6.42 15.12 -16.39
N LEU A 243 -6.12 13.82 -16.51
CA LEU A 243 -5.88 12.92 -15.38
C LEU A 243 -4.79 13.43 -14.40
N PRO A 244 -3.60 13.87 -14.85
CA PRO A 244 -2.58 14.41 -13.93
C PRO A 244 -3.08 15.62 -13.12
N MET A 245 -3.87 16.50 -13.73
CA MET A 245 -4.44 17.66 -13.02
C MET A 245 -5.55 17.26 -12.04
N GLN A 246 -6.36 16.25 -12.37
CA GLN A 246 -7.33 15.67 -11.43
C GLN A 246 -6.62 15.00 -10.24
N HIS A 247 -5.54 14.27 -10.50
CA HIS A 247 -4.68 13.70 -9.47
C HIS A 247 -4.11 14.78 -8.54
N ARG A 248 -3.55 15.86 -9.11
CA ARG A 248 -3.04 17.02 -8.35
C ARG A 248 -4.08 17.57 -7.39
N ARG A 249 -5.30 17.81 -7.87
CA ARG A 249 -6.40 18.34 -7.05
C ARG A 249 -6.74 17.40 -5.89
N SER A 250 -6.78 16.09 -6.15
CA SER A 250 -7.11 15.08 -5.14
C SER A 250 -6.02 14.95 -4.08
N LEU A 251 -4.73 14.94 -4.49
CA LEU A 251 -3.59 14.99 -3.59
C LEU A 251 -3.63 16.24 -2.70
N LEU A 252 -3.79 17.44 -3.28
CA LEU A 252 -3.81 18.67 -2.52
C LEU A 252 -4.96 18.71 -1.50
N LYS A 253 -6.17 18.30 -1.93
CA LYS A 253 -7.33 18.24 -1.03
C LYS A 253 -7.08 17.28 0.15
N MET A 254 -6.51 16.11 -0.12
CA MET A 254 -6.17 15.12 0.88
C MET A 254 -5.05 15.61 1.82
N LEU A 255 -3.95 16.15 1.30
CA LEU A 255 -2.82 16.62 2.10
C LEU A 255 -3.20 17.79 3.01
N ARG A 256 -3.97 18.77 2.51
CA ARG A 256 -4.48 19.87 3.33
C ARG A 256 -5.39 19.35 4.43
N TYR A 257 -6.29 18.41 4.11
CA TYR A 257 -7.15 17.79 5.11
C TYR A 257 -6.32 17.09 6.21
N LEU A 258 -5.30 16.31 5.84
CA LEU A 258 -4.41 15.64 6.79
C LEU A 258 -3.63 16.64 7.65
N ARG A 259 -3.04 17.67 7.04
CA ARG A 259 -2.34 18.76 7.76
C ARG A 259 -3.24 19.38 8.83
N ASP A 260 -4.50 19.66 8.46
CA ASP A 260 -5.43 20.39 9.33
C ASP A 260 -6.11 19.48 10.37
N ASN A 261 -6.09 18.14 10.19
CA ASN A 261 -6.87 17.21 11.01
C ASN A 261 -6.09 16.04 11.62
N LEU A 262 -4.80 15.85 11.31
CA LEU A 262 -3.96 14.77 11.80
C LEU A 262 -2.60 15.32 12.27
N PRO A 263 -2.50 15.76 13.54
CA PRO A 263 -1.28 16.37 14.06
C PRO A 263 -0.14 15.36 14.13
N ARG A 264 1.10 15.86 14.07
CA ARG A 264 2.34 15.07 14.17
C ARG A 264 2.45 13.98 13.12
N THR A 265 2.41 14.37 11.86
CA THR A 265 2.34 13.44 10.73
C THR A 265 3.45 13.68 9.73
N LEU A 266 4.22 12.63 9.46
CA LEU A 266 5.08 12.53 8.29
C LEU A 266 4.34 11.76 7.20
N VAL A 267 4.00 12.44 6.11
CA VAL A 267 3.34 11.86 4.93
C VAL A 267 4.38 11.52 3.87
N ASN A 268 4.37 10.29 3.40
CA ASN A 268 5.24 9.80 2.33
C ASN A 268 4.42 9.48 1.09
N ILE A 269 4.67 10.18 0.00
CA ILE A 269 4.10 9.89 -1.31
C ILE A 269 5.10 9.00 -2.06
N VAL A 270 4.74 7.74 -2.25
CA VAL A 270 5.53 6.76 -2.99
C VAL A 270 4.84 6.56 -4.34
N SER A 271 5.50 6.98 -5.41
CA SER A 271 4.97 6.85 -6.77
C SER A 271 4.63 5.40 -7.09
N VAL A 272 3.53 5.18 -7.81
CA VAL A 272 3.30 3.87 -8.41
C VAL A 272 4.41 3.54 -9.42
N PRO A 273 4.88 2.28 -9.50
CA PRO A 273 5.76 1.83 -10.59
C PRO A 273 5.18 2.19 -11.97
N ASP A 274 6.05 2.37 -12.96
CA ASP A 274 5.59 2.46 -14.35
C ASP A 274 4.85 1.17 -14.71
N VAL A 275 3.63 1.26 -15.22
CA VAL A 275 2.84 0.04 -15.48
C VAL A 275 3.48 -0.77 -16.61
N SER A 276 4.20 -0.08 -17.51
CA SER A 276 4.97 -0.72 -18.58
C SER A 276 6.04 -1.68 -18.07
N THR A 277 6.54 -1.50 -16.84
CA THR A 277 7.51 -2.41 -16.21
C THR A 277 6.99 -3.85 -16.14
N VAL A 278 5.69 -4.04 -15.91
CA VAL A 278 5.06 -5.38 -15.84
C VAL A 278 4.30 -5.73 -17.12
N VAL A 279 3.57 -4.79 -17.70
CA VAL A 279 2.71 -5.11 -18.86
C VAL A 279 3.46 -5.19 -20.18
N SER A 280 4.69 -4.67 -20.28
CA SER A 280 5.50 -4.73 -21.53
C SER A 280 6.48 -5.90 -21.59
N ILE A 281 6.41 -6.84 -20.64
CA ILE A 281 7.24 -8.06 -20.67
C ILE A 281 6.92 -8.87 -21.94
N LYS A 282 7.90 -9.05 -22.83
CA LYS A 282 7.69 -9.65 -24.18
C LYS A 282 7.25 -11.11 -24.15
N LYS A 283 7.96 -11.96 -23.41
CA LYS A 283 7.72 -13.42 -23.35
C LYS A 283 7.05 -13.78 -22.02
N LYS A 284 5.79 -13.38 -21.85
CA LYS A 284 5.03 -13.65 -20.62
C LYS A 284 4.20 -14.92 -20.72
N PRO A 285 3.98 -15.66 -19.61
CA PRO A 285 3.05 -16.78 -19.58
C PRO A 285 1.64 -16.36 -20.05
N MET A 286 0.93 -17.28 -20.72
CA MET A 286 -0.41 -17.00 -21.27
C MET A 286 -1.38 -16.47 -20.20
N MET A 287 -1.35 -17.04 -18.98
CA MET A 287 -2.19 -16.57 -17.89
C MET A 287 -1.93 -15.10 -17.54
N CYS A 288 -0.66 -14.69 -17.45
CA CYS A 288 -0.29 -13.31 -17.19
C CYS A 288 -0.70 -12.37 -18.33
N TRP A 289 -0.65 -12.84 -19.58
CA TRP A 289 -1.18 -12.07 -20.71
C TRP A 289 -2.69 -11.82 -20.58
N ILE A 290 -3.46 -12.85 -20.24
CA ILE A 290 -4.92 -12.72 -20.04
C ILE A 290 -5.22 -11.76 -18.88
N LEU A 291 -4.55 -11.93 -17.74
CA LEU A 291 -4.78 -11.11 -16.56
C LEU A 291 -4.41 -9.64 -16.80
N HIS A 292 -3.29 -9.37 -17.48
CA HIS A 292 -2.90 -7.99 -17.82
C HIS A 292 -3.94 -7.29 -18.70
N HIS A 293 -4.66 -8.00 -19.57
CA HIS A 293 -5.75 -7.42 -20.37
C HIS A 293 -7.00 -7.11 -19.55
N ALA A 294 -7.23 -7.83 -18.46
CA ALA A 294 -8.32 -7.55 -17.53
C ALA A 294 -7.96 -6.45 -16.52
N GLU A 295 -6.72 -6.46 -16.00
CA GLU A 295 -6.24 -5.54 -14.98
C GLU A 295 -5.80 -4.19 -15.56
N CYS A 296 -5.26 -4.19 -16.78
CA CYS A 296 -4.71 -3.00 -17.44
C CYS A 296 -5.24 -2.77 -18.87
N PRO A 297 -6.58 -2.80 -19.08
CA PRO A 297 -7.19 -2.71 -20.40
C PRO A 297 -6.91 -1.40 -21.14
N CYS A 298 -6.75 -0.28 -20.43
CA CYS A 298 -6.40 0.98 -21.10
C CYS A 298 -5.00 0.93 -21.72
N TRP A 299 -4.07 0.18 -21.11
CA TRP A 299 -2.68 0.11 -21.56
C TRP A 299 -2.41 -1.05 -22.50
N VAL A 300 -2.95 -2.25 -22.31
CA VAL A 300 -2.66 -3.38 -23.22
C VAL A 300 -3.82 -3.78 -24.11
N GLY A 301 -5.03 -3.30 -23.80
CA GLY A 301 -6.22 -3.65 -24.56
C GLY A 301 -6.15 -3.14 -26.01
N PRO A 302 -6.55 -3.96 -26.99
CA PRO A 302 -6.48 -3.60 -28.40
C PRO A 302 -7.35 -2.38 -28.75
N LEU A 303 -8.41 -2.13 -27.99
CA LEU A 303 -9.31 -0.97 -28.18
C LEU A 303 -8.61 0.36 -27.88
N HIS A 304 -7.68 0.40 -26.93
CA HIS A 304 -7.09 1.64 -26.41
C HIS A 304 -5.60 1.78 -26.67
N ASN A 305 -4.91 0.69 -27.04
CA ASN A 305 -3.47 0.70 -27.24
C ASN A 305 -2.97 0.01 -28.52
N SER A 306 -3.71 0.14 -29.61
CA SER A 306 -3.37 -0.49 -30.89
C SER A 306 -2.20 0.20 -31.62
N THR A 307 -1.95 1.50 -31.42
CA THR A 307 -0.98 2.27 -32.22
C THR A 307 0.27 2.70 -31.45
N LYS A 308 1.32 3.15 -32.16
CA LYS A 308 2.52 3.70 -31.49
C LYS A 308 2.21 5.01 -30.77
N GLU A 309 1.27 5.78 -31.32
CA GLU A 309 0.83 7.07 -30.83
C GLU A 309 0.02 6.90 -29.53
N SER A 310 -0.88 5.92 -29.45
CA SER A 310 -1.60 5.60 -28.21
C SER A 310 -0.64 5.17 -27.09
N ARG A 311 0.37 4.34 -27.41
CA ARG A 311 1.42 3.94 -26.46
C ARG A 311 2.18 5.13 -25.90
N ALA A 312 2.63 6.01 -26.78
CA ALA A 312 3.33 7.22 -26.40
C ALA A 312 2.44 8.16 -25.57
N ARG A 313 1.14 8.23 -25.89
CA ARG A 313 0.16 9.03 -25.13
C ARG A 313 0.03 8.54 -23.69
N TRP A 314 -0.19 7.24 -23.47
CA TRP A 314 -0.31 6.68 -22.12
C TRP A 314 0.96 6.85 -21.30
N ALA A 315 2.13 6.63 -21.91
CA ALA A 315 3.42 6.88 -21.27
C ALA A 315 3.59 8.35 -20.85
N ARG A 316 3.20 9.31 -21.69
CA ARG A 316 3.25 10.74 -21.33
C ARG A 316 2.32 11.07 -20.17
N ILE A 317 1.08 10.57 -20.19
CA ILE A 317 0.11 10.80 -19.12
C ILE A 317 0.63 10.22 -17.80
N GLN A 318 1.14 8.99 -17.78
CA GLN A 318 1.72 8.39 -16.58
C GLN A 318 2.93 9.16 -16.06
N MET A 319 3.82 9.61 -16.95
CA MET A 319 4.96 10.44 -16.59
C MET A 319 4.51 11.75 -15.91
N GLN A 320 3.52 12.44 -16.48
CA GLN A 320 2.96 13.66 -15.89
C GLN A 320 2.26 13.39 -14.55
N TYR A 321 1.52 12.28 -14.43
CA TYR A 321 0.89 11.85 -13.19
C TYR A 321 1.93 11.70 -12.07
N ARG A 322 3.03 10.99 -12.33
CA ARG A 322 4.12 10.83 -11.37
C ARG A 322 4.86 12.14 -11.08
N LYS A 323 5.00 13.02 -12.07
CA LYS A 323 5.60 14.34 -11.88
C LYS A 323 4.80 15.19 -10.89
N VAL A 324 3.47 15.10 -10.95
CA VAL A 324 2.58 15.77 -9.99
C VAL A 324 2.86 15.31 -8.55
N GLU A 325 3.11 14.02 -8.31
CA GLU A 325 3.42 13.49 -6.97
C GLU A 325 4.69 14.13 -6.37
N GLU A 326 5.72 14.34 -7.20
CA GLU A 326 6.95 15.02 -6.81
C GLU A 326 6.73 16.52 -6.57
N GLU A 327 6.12 17.20 -7.53
CA GLU A 327 5.88 18.64 -7.45
C GLU A 327 5.00 19.00 -6.25
N VAL A 328 3.98 18.21 -5.95
CA VAL A 328 3.06 18.46 -4.83
C VAL A 328 3.77 18.29 -3.49
N ALA A 329 4.64 17.29 -3.35
CA ALA A 329 5.38 17.07 -2.10
C ALA A 329 6.34 18.23 -1.76
N MET A 330 6.81 18.95 -2.79
CA MET A 330 7.76 20.07 -2.68
C MET A 330 7.10 21.44 -2.53
N LEU A 331 5.76 21.54 -2.50
CA LEU A 331 5.10 22.84 -2.38
C LEU A 331 5.41 23.54 -1.05
N ASP A 332 5.56 24.86 -1.11
CA ASP A 332 5.85 25.72 0.06
C ASP A 332 4.81 25.60 1.18
N GLU A 333 3.55 25.29 0.85
CA GLU A 333 2.48 25.10 1.84
C GLU A 333 2.69 23.89 2.79
N PHE A 334 3.68 23.05 2.49
CA PHE A 334 4.10 21.90 3.31
C PHE A 334 5.54 22.02 3.84
N ARG A 335 6.17 23.20 3.71
CA ARG A 335 7.53 23.49 4.21
C ARG A 335 7.49 24.22 5.56
N GLY A 336 8.56 24.08 6.35
CA GLY A 336 8.75 24.79 7.62
C GLY A 336 7.69 24.51 8.69
N LEU A 337 6.94 23.41 8.59
CA LEU A 337 5.89 23.04 9.54
C LEU A 337 6.44 22.02 10.55
N ASP A 338 6.41 22.37 11.83
CA ASP A 338 6.94 21.49 12.88
C ASP A 338 6.18 20.17 13.01
N GLU A 339 4.86 20.16 12.92
CA GLU A 339 4.06 18.94 13.17
C GLU A 339 3.62 18.21 11.89
N PHE A 340 4.02 18.67 10.71
CA PHE A 340 3.58 18.07 9.45
C PHE A 340 4.63 18.20 8.35
N ALA A 341 4.95 17.11 7.67
CA ALA A 341 5.78 17.17 6.47
C ALA A 341 5.29 16.19 5.41
N VAL A 342 5.49 16.55 4.15
CA VAL A 342 5.27 15.68 2.99
C VAL A 342 6.59 15.40 2.31
N VAL A 343 6.86 14.15 1.97
CA VAL A 343 8.11 13.73 1.29
C VAL A 343 7.78 12.80 0.13
N HIS A 344 8.34 13.09 -1.05
CA HIS A 344 8.28 12.18 -2.19
C HIS A 344 9.37 11.09 -2.07
N GLN A 345 8.99 9.84 -2.37
CA GLN A 345 9.86 8.68 -2.23
C GLN A 345 9.97 7.94 -3.59
N PRO A 346 11.05 8.19 -4.35
CA PRO A 346 11.15 7.81 -5.76
C PRO A 346 11.67 6.41 -6.05
N TRP A 347 11.81 5.51 -5.07
CA TRP A 347 12.40 4.17 -5.26
C TRP A 347 11.71 3.30 -6.32
N THR A 348 10.50 3.64 -6.75
CA THR A 348 9.74 2.94 -7.80
C THR A 348 10.02 3.43 -9.22
N ARG A 349 10.73 4.56 -9.40
CA ARG A 349 10.86 5.24 -10.70
C ARG A 349 11.54 4.40 -11.77
N ASN A 350 12.58 3.66 -11.38
CA ASN A 350 13.49 2.89 -12.23
C ASN A 350 13.57 1.43 -11.72
N LEU A 351 12.42 0.80 -11.53
CA LEU A 351 12.38 -0.60 -11.10
C LEU A 351 12.82 -1.54 -12.22
N SER A 352 13.72 -2.45 -11.86
CA SER A 352 14.12 -3.57 -12.73
C SER A 352 13.61 -4.88 -12.13
N LEU A 353 12.96 -5.67 -12.97
CA LEU A 353 12.57 -7.05 -12.68
C LEU A 353 13.59 -8.05 -13.25
N MET A 354 14.71 -7.59 -13.79
CA MET A 354 15.66 -8.45 -14.48
C MET A 354 16.65 -9.11 -13.50
N LYS A 355 16.87 -10.41 -13.67
CA LYS A 355 17.96 -11.17 -13.07
C LYS A 355 18.85 -11.68 -14.19
N GLY A 356 19.93 -10.95 -14.46
CA GLY A 356 20.73 -11.15 -15.67
C GLY A 356 19.90 -10.78 -16.91
N ASN A 357 19.76 -11.73 -17.84
CA ASN A 357 19.03 -11.51 -19.10
C ASN A 357 17.56 -11.96 -19.04
N GLU A 358 17.08 -12.46 -17.91
CA GLU A 358 15.72 -12.97 -17.74
C GLU A 358 14.92 -12.16 -16.73
N VAL A 359 13.59 -12.19 -16.86
CA VAL A 359 12.68 -11.60 -15.87
C VAL A 359 12.61 -12.51 -14.65
N ASP A 360 12.87 -11.96 -13.46
CA ASP A 360 12.67 -12.64 -12.19
C ASP A 360 11.19 -12.61 -11.79
N TYR A 361 10.42 -13.55 -12.33
CA TYR A 361 9.01 -13.75 -11.98
C TYR A 361 8.80 -14.07 -10.49
N THR A 362 9.85 -14.42 -9.73
CA THR A 362 9.70 -14.65 -8.28
C THR A 362 9.41 -13.37 -7.50
N LEU A 363 9.65 -12.19 -8.10
CA LEU A 363 9.29 -10.88 -7.53
C LEU A 363 7.83 -10.50 -7.79
N LEU A 364 7.12 -11.26 -8.61
CA LEU A 364 5.75 -10.99 -9.02
C LEU A 364 4.78 -12.06 -8.49
N SER A 365 3.54 -11.65 -8.26
CA SER A 365 2.44 -12.55 -7.93
C SER A 365 2.06 -13.42 -9.15
N TYR A 366 1.07 -14.29 -8.95
CA TYR A 366 0.53 -15.18 -9.97
C TYR A 366 0.05 -14.45 -11.23
N ASP A 367 -0.37 -13.19 -11.11
CA ASP A 367 -0.79 -12.33 -12.23
C ASP A 367 0.37 -11.71 -13.04
N CYS A 368 1.61 -11.86 -12.58
CA CYS A 368 2.77 -11.13 -13.11
C CYS A 368 2.59 -9.60 -13.13
N PHE A 369 1.71 -9.04 -12.29
CA PHE A 369 1.37 -7.63 -12.23
C PHE A 369 1.65 -7.07 -10.83
N HIS A 370 1.06 -7.68 -9.80
CA HIS A 370 1.32 -7.32 -8.41
C HIS A 370 2.64 -7.93 -7.92
N MET A 371 3.21 -7.35 -6.86
CA MET A 371 4.41 -7.90 -6.23
C MET A 371 4.09 -9.19 -5.48
N SER A 372 4.99 -10.17 -5.54
CA SER A 372 4.97 -11.28 -4.59
C SER A 372 5.38 -10.83 -3.20
N GLN A 373 5.27 -11.69 -2.20
CA GLN A 373 5.80 -11.45 -0.86
C GLN A 373 7.31 -11.12 -0.91
N LYS A 374 8.08 -11.80 -1.78
CA LYS A 374 9.49 -11.49 -2.02
C LYS A 374 9.66 -10.09 -2.64
N GLY A 375 8.83 -9.72 -3.62
CA GLY A 375 8.81 -8.37 -4.19
C GLY A 375 8.50 -7.29 -3.14
N HIS A 376 7.50 -7.53 -2.29
CA HIS A 376 7.18 -6.66 -1.15
C HIS A 376 8.34 -6.53 -0.17
N SER A 377 9.08 -7.61 0.06
CA SER A 377 10.27 -7.58 0.91
C SER A 377 11.36 -6.68 0.35
N GLN A 378 11.61 -6.75 -0.96
CA GLN A 378 12.57 -5.90 -1.64
C GLN A 378 12.12 -4.43 -1.70
N ALA A 379 10.82 -4.20 -1.90
CA ALA A 379 10.19 -2.87 -1.84
C ALA A 379 10.35 -2.23 -0.44
N ALA A 380 10.18 -3.01 0.63
CA ALA A 380 10.34 -2.52 2.00
C ALA A 380 11.75 -2.01 2.28
N VAL A 381 12.79 -2.70 1.81
CA VAL A 381 14.19 -2.25 1.93
C VAL A 381 14.43 -0.98 1.13
N ALA A 382 13.93 -0.93 -0.11
CA ALA A 382 14.08 0.26 -0.95
C ALA A 382 13.40 1.49 -0.32
N TYR A 383 12.20 1.30 0.23
CA TYR A 383 11.48 2.37 0.92
C TYR A 383 12.19 2.81 2.20
N TRP A 384 12.63 1.86 3.04
CA TRP A 384 13.42 2.15 4.24
C TRP A 384 14.66 2.98 3.92
N ASN A 385 15.41 2.59 2.90
CA ASN A 385 16.59 3.34 2.48
C ASN A 385 16.23 4.76 2.02
N ASN A 386 15.14 4.90 1.27
CA ASN A 386 14.63 6.20 0.83
C ASN A 386 14.25 7.12 2.01
N LEU A 387 13.73 6.59 3.12
CA LEU A 387 13.49 7.38 4.35
C LEU A 387 14.79 7.93 4.96
N LEU A 388 15.90 7.20 4.80
CA LEU A 388 17.23 7.55 5.33
C LEU A 388 18.17 8.18 4.28
N GLU A 389 17.64 8.53 3.11
CA GLU A 389 18.39 9.23 2.07
C GLU A 389 17.95 10.69 1.98
N PRO A 390 18.88 11.66 1.91
CA PRO A 390 18.52 13.06 1.79
C PRO A 390 17.80 13.33 0.45
N PRO A 391 16.86 14.30 0.42
CA PRO A 391 16.29 14.84 -0.80
C PRO A 391 17.35 15.11 -1.88
N GLY A 392 16.99 14.85 -3.14
CA GLY A 392 17.92 14.95 -4.28
C GLY A 392 18.92 13.79 -4.41
N LYS A 393 19.14 12.98 -3.37
CA LYS A 393 20.03 11.79 -3.41
C LYS A 393 19.31 10.47 -3.14
N LYS A 394 17.96 10.49 -3.12
CA LYS A 394 17.15 9.29 -2.94
C LYS A 394 17.31 8.33 -4.11
N SER A 395 17.50 7.05 -3.79
CA SER A 395 17.55 5.95 -4.75
C SER A 395 16.24 5.85 -5.53
N THR A 396 16.32 5.57 -6.83
CA THR A 396 15.16 5.53 -7.75
C THR A 396 14.73 4.12 -8.13
N GLY A 397 15.37 3.10 -7.59
CA GLY A 397 15.12 1.69 -7.84
C GLY A 397 15.41 0.87 -6.60
N TRP A 398 15.00 -0.39 -6.60
CA TRP A 398 15.34 -1.35 -5.56
C TRP A 398 16.61 -2.14 -5.89
N LYS A 399 17.21 -2.77 -4.88
CA LYS A 399 18.30 -3.75 -5.04
C LYS A 399 17.98 -4.99 -4.22
N PRO A 400 18.36 -6.19 -4.68
CA PRO A 400 18.14 -7.41 -3.91
C PRO A 400 19.08 -7.46 -2.70
N GLY A 401 18.63 -8.13 -1.65
CA GLY A 401 19.46 -8.46 -0.48
C GLY A 401 19.32 -7.50 0.70
N ILE A 402 19.59 -8.03 1.89
CA ILE A 402 19.54 -7.28 3.14
C ILE A 402 20.81 -6.45 3.39
N ASP A 403 21.92 -6.78 2.74
CA ASP A 403 23.20 -6.07 2.88
C ASP A 403 23.14 -4.63 2.34
N VAL A 404 22.03 -4.27 1.71
CA VAL A 404 21.76 -2.92 1.17
C VAL A 404 21.06 -2.03 2.21
N PHE A 405 20.80 -2.50 3.43
CA PHE A 405 20.17 -1.67 4.47
C PHE A 405 21.01 -0.44 4.80
N ARG A 406 20.40 0.74 4.70
CA ARG A 406 20.93 1.95 5.33
C ARG A 406 20.57 1.93 6.81
N CYS A 407 21.49 2.41 7.64
CA CYS A 407 21.29 2.51 9.07
C CYS A 407 21.44 3.96 9.52
N PRO A 408 20.61 4.42 10.47
CA PRO A 408 20.83 5.72 11.10
C PRO A 408 22.18 5.72 11.84
N SER A 409 22.85 6.87 11.88
CA SER A 409 24.10 7.07 12.63
C SER A 409 23.94 8.17 13.67
N LYS A 410 24.97 8.43 14.48
CA LYS A 410 24.95 9.55 15.44
C LYS A 410 24.94 10.91 14.71
N GLU A 411 25.61 10.98 13.57
CA GLU A 411 25.74 12.17 12.72
C GLU A 411 24.49 12.40 11.86
N SER A 412 23.82 11.31 11.45
CA SER A 412 22.55 11.37 10.71
C SER A 412 21.53 10.37 11.28
N PRO A 413 20.89 10.70 12.42
CA PRO A 413 19.92 9.81 13.07
C PRO A 413 18.49 9.96 12.52
N TYR A 414 18.26 10.97 11.67
CA TYR A 414 16.93 11.43 11.31
C TYR A 414 16.36 10.74 10.06
N ILE A 415 15.04 10.61 10.03
CA ILE A 415 14.29 10.43 8.79
C ILE A 415 14.33 11.75 8.03
N TYR A 416 14.71 11.70 6.76
CA TYR A 416 14.89 12.91 5.97
C TYR A 416 13.56 13.49 5.45
N THR A 417 13.45 14.80 5.61
CA THR A 417 12.43 15.71 5.07
C THR A 417 13.13 16.76 4.20
N TYR A 418 12.40 17.68 3.58
CA TYR A 418 13.02 18.77 2.82
C TYR A 418 13.58 19.90 3.70
N ASP A 419 13.32 19.91 5.01
CA ASP A 419 13.72 20.99 5.92
C ASP A 419 14.81 20.56 6.93
N ASN A 420 15.35 19.34 6.82
CA ASN A 420 16.49 18.83 7.62
C ASN A 420 17.59 18.18 6.78
N SER A 421 17.62 18.50 5.49
CA SER A 421 18.48 17.88 4.48
C SER A 421 19.74 18.68 4.16
#